data_AF-A0A379EZN8-F1
#
_entry.id   AF-A0A379EZN8-F1
#
_cell.length_a   1.000
_cell.length_b   1.000
_cell.length_c   1.000
_cell.angle_alpha   90.00
_cell.angle_beta   90.00
_cell.angle_gamma   90.00
#
_symmetry.space_group_name_H-M   'P 1'
#
loop_
_entity.id
_entity.type
_entity.pdbx_description
1 polymer ?
#
loop_
_entity_poly.entity_id
_entity_poly.type
_entity_poly.pdbx_seq_one_letter_code
_entity_poly.pdbx_strand_id
1 'polypeptide(L)'
;MDIDKLITEALDKVNKEIEKSRTGKDTDRALPIAMLLNIKLELTKMLGILDKTKYHPSYPRFLLDYPDTKLADILLDVSYKYKKMT
;
A
#
# COMPACT_ATOMS: atom_id res chain seq x y z
N MET A 1 -14.69 4.27 -8.32
CA MET A 1 -14.49 3.54 -7.06
C MET A 1 -14.08 4.55 -6.02
N ASP A 2 -14.79 4.57 -4.89
CA ASP A 2 -14.50 5.49 -3.78
C ASP A 2 -13.10 5.18 -3.22
N ILE A 3 -12.37 6.21 -2.81
CA ILE A 3 -10.97 6.08 -2.42
C ILE A 3 -10.79 5.23 -1.15
N ASP A 4 -11.74 5.26 -0.22
CA ASP A 4 -11.81 4.43 0.96
C ASP A 4 -11.91 2.93 0.61
N LYS A 5 -12.73 2.57 -0.40
CA LYS A 5 -12.82 1.19 -0.92
C LYS A 5 -11.50 0.75 -1.53
N LEU A 6 -10.85 1.64 -2.29
CA LEU A 6 -9.55 1.34 -2.90
C LEU A 6 -8.45 1.15 -1.84
N ILE A 7 -8.42 2.00 -0.80
CA ILE A 7 -7.49 1.85 0.32
C ILE A 7 -7.75 0.54 1.08
N THR A 8 -9.03 0.19 1.29
CA THR A 8 -9.41 -1.06 1.96
C THR A 8 -8.99 -2.29 1.16
N GLU A 9 -9.16 -2.28 -0.17
CA GLU A 9 -8.68 -3.35 -1.05
C GLU A 9 -7.16 -3.48 -0.98
N ALA A 10 -6.43 -2.35 -1.02
CA ALA A 10 -4.98 -2.35 -0.90
C ALA A 10 -4.51 -2.91 0.45
N LEU A 11 -5.19 -2.54 1.55
CA LEU A 11 -4.93 -3.09 2.89
C LEU A 11 -5.09 -4.60 2.95
N ASP A 12 -6.15 -5.14 2.34
CA ASP A 12 -6.37 -6.59 2.28
C ASP A 12 -5.23 -7.30 1.53
N LYS A 13 -4.79 -6.75 0.38
CA LYS A 13 -3.67 -7.32 -0.37
C LYS A 13 -2.34 -7.24 0.39
N VAL A 14 -2.06 -6.12 1.05
CA VAL A 14 -0.87 -5.98 1.91
C VAL A 14 -0.90 -6.99 3.05
N ASN A 15 -2.05 -7.17 3.72
CA ASN A 15 -2.17 -8.17 4.79
C ASN A 15 -1.94 -9.59 4.25
N LYS A 16 -2.46 -9.93 3.07
CA LYS A 16 -2.20 -11.24 2.45
C LYS A 16 -0.73 -11.46 2.14
N GLU A 17 -0.01 -10.45 1.66
CA GLU A 17 1.45 -10.56 1.42
C GLU A 17 2.24 -10.67 2.74
N ILE A 18 1.83 -9.95 3.79
CA ILE A 18 2.42 -10.10 5.14
C ILE A 18 2.30 -11.55 5.63
N GLU A 19 1.12 -12.16 5.49
CA GLU A 19 0.90 -13.55 5.92
C GLU A 19 1.67 -14.56 5.08
N LYS A 20 1.82 -14.33 3.77
CA LYS A 20 2.66 -15.16 2.89
C LYS A 20 4.14 -15.11 3.31
N SER A 21 4.67 -13.92 3.58
CA SER A 21 6.06 -13.77 4.02
C SER A 21 6.32 -14.45 5.36
N ARG A 22 5.38 -14.33 6.32
CA ARG A 22 5.45 -15.03 7.62
C ARG A 22 5.45 -16.55 7.51
N THR A 23 4.79 -17.10 6.49
CA THR A 23 4.71 -18.55 6.27
C THR A 23 5.86 -19.10 5.40
N GLY A 24 6.84 -18.27 5.05
CA GLY A 24 8.02 -18.68 4.25
C GLY A 24 7.70 -18.95 2.79
N LYS A 25 6.53 -18.51 2.29
CA LYS A 25 6.15 -18.59 0.87
C LYS A 25 6.59 -17.34 0.10
N ASP A 26 7.73 -16.78 0.49
CA ASP A 26 8.27 -15.60 -0.18
C ASP A 26 8.68 -15.97 -1.60
N THR A 27 8.30 -15.11 -2.55
CA THR A 27 8.79 -15.17 -3.92
C THR A 27 9.92 -14.17 -4.04
N ASP A 28 10.95 -14.45 -4.83
CA ASP A 28 12.17 -13.61 -5.00
C ASP A 28 11.90 -12.17 -5.47
N ARG A 29 10.64 -11.80 -5.70
CA ARG A 29 10.17 -10.46 -6.08
C ARG A 29 9.14 -9.87 -5.11
N ALA A 30 9.08 -10.34 -3.86
CA ALA A 30 8.20 -9.81 -2.84
C ALA A 30 8.79 -8.54 -2.19
N LEU A 31 7.92 -7.62 -1.76
CA LEU A 31 8.34 -6.49 -0.93
C LEU A 31 8.85 -7.01 0.42
N PRO A 32 9.93 -6.43 0.99
CA PRO A 32 10.41 -6.81 2.31
C PRO A 32 9.31 -6.67 3.36
N ILE A 33 9.25 -7.60 4.33
CA ILE A 33 8.22 -7.59 5.38
C ILE A 33 8.16 -6.26 6.15
N ALA A 34 9.30 -5.63 6.42
CA ALA A 34 9.35 -4.32 7.06
C ALA A 34 8.66 -3.23 6.23
N MET A 35 8.82 -3.29 4.90
CA MET A 35 8.16 -2.36 3.98
C MET A 35 6.65 -2.63 3.94
N LEU A 36 6.23 -3.89 3.90
CA LEU A 36 4.80 -4.25 3.96
C LEU A 36 4.13 -3.74 5.24
N LEU A 37 4.79 -3.85 6.38
CA LEU A 37 4.29 -3.34 7.66
C LEU A 37 4.18 -1.81 7.66
N ASN A 38 5.17 -1.10 7.09
CA ASN A 38 5.11 0.35 6.93
C ASN A 38 3.96 0.78 6.02
N ILE A 39 3.81 0.14 4.85
CA ILE A 39 2.71 0.39 3.92
C ILE A 39 1.36 0.20 4.61
N LYS A 40 1.19 -0.88 5.39
CA LYS A 40 -0.04 -1.13 6.15
C LYS A 40 -0.37 0.01 7.12
N LEU A 41 0.62 0.50 7.86
CA LEU A 41 0.43 1.62 8.79
C LEU A 41 0.01 2.90 8.05
N GLU A 42 0.64 3.19 6.92
CA GLU A 42 0.31 4.36 6.12
C GLU A 42 -1.09 4.27 5.51
N LEU A 43 -1.48 3.13 4.94
CA LEU A 43 -2.82 2.92 4.40
C LEU A 43 -3.89 3.04 5.50
N THR A 44 -3.62 2.54 6.70
CA THR A 44 -4.52 2.69 7.85
C THR A 44 -4.69 4.17 8.24
N LYS A 45 -3.61 4.95 8.22
CA LYS A 45 -3.67 6.40 8.43
C LYS A 45 -4.45 7.11 7.33
N MET A 46 -4.24 6.74 6.06
CA MET A 46 -4.99 7.30 4.94
C MET A 46 -6.49 7.07 5.11
N LEU A 47 -6.91 5.87 5.54
CA LEU A 47 -8.30 5.52 5.77
C LEU A 47 -8.90 6.22 7.01
N GLY A 48 -8.12 6.44 8.06
CA GLY A 48 -8.58 7.15 9.26
C GLY A 48 -8.70 8.66 9.07
N ILE A 49 -7.84 9.25 8.22
CA ILE A 49 -7.80 10.69 7.99
C ILE A 49 -8.68 11.10 6.81
N LEU A 50 -8.66 10.33 5.72
CA LEU A 50 -9.40 10.59 4.47
C LEU A 50 -9.37 12.06 4.02
N ASP A 51 -8.22 12.71 4.17
CA ASP A 51 -8.02 14.11 3.82
C ASP A 51 -6.57 14.29 3.35
N LYS A 52 -6.41 14.49 2.03
CA LYS A 52 -5.11 14.64 1.40
C LYS A 52 -4.34 15.88 1.88
N THR A 53 -5.03 16.89 2.42
CA THR A 53 -4.38 18.11 2.93
C THR A 53 -3.73 17.86 4.29
N LYS A 54 -4.21 16.84 5.02
CA LYS A 54 -3.73 16.47 6.35
C LYS A 54 -2.71 15.34 6.35
N TYR A 55 -2.74 14.45 5.37
CA TYR A 55 -1.83 13.31 5.31
C TYR A 55 -1.33 13.03 3.90
N HIS A 56 -0.03 12.77 3.79
CA HIS A 56 0.62 12.38 2.54
C HIS A 56 1.38 11.07 2.78
N PRO A 57 1.01 9.97 2.12
CA PRO A 57 1.75 8.72 2.24
C PRO A 57 3.14 8.85 1.61
N SER A 58 4.14 8.27 2.26
CA SER A 58 5.52 8.19 1.81
C SER A 58 5.84 6.90 1.06
N TYR A 59 5.02 5.85 1.26
CA TYR A 59 5.23 4.55 0.64
C TYR A 59 5.41 4.52 -0.89
N PRO A 60 4.80 5.43 -1.69
CA PRO A 60 4.96 5.38 -3.14
C PRO A 60 6.41 5.53 -3.59
N ARG A 61 7.24 6.23 -2.80
CA ARG A 61 8.66 6.40 -3.09
C ARG A 61 9.42 5.08 -2.98
N PHE A 62 9.10 4.25 -1.99
CA PHE A 62 9.76 2.97 -1.79
C PHE A 62 9.40 1.95 -2.88
N LEU A 63 8.21 2.09 -3.49
CA LEU A 63 7.79 1.19 -4.58
C LEU A 63 8.59 1.39 -5.87
N LEU A 64 9.26 2.53 -6.05
CA LEU A 64 10.13 2.77 -7.20
C LEU A 64 11.32 1.81 -7.25
N ASP A 65 11.75 1.31 -6.09
CA ASP A 65 12.82 0.31 -5.98
C ASP A 65 12.30 -1.13 -6.27
N TYR A 66 10.97 -1.30 -6.36
CA TYR A 66 10.29 -2.58 -6.55
C TYR A 66 9.20 -2.51 -7.64
N PRO A 67 9.54 -2.10 -8.88
CA PRO A 67 8.57 -1.82 -9.93
C PRO A 67 7.81 -3.07 -10.43
N ASP A 68 8.36 -4.26 -10.24
CA ASP A 68 7.85 -5.51 -10.82
C ASP A 68 6.83 -6.25 -9.93
N THR A 69 6.39 -5.66 -8.82
CA THR A 69 5.47 -6.34 -7.90
C THR A 69 4.02 -6.07 -8.29
N LYS A 70 3.18 -7.10 -8.36
CA LYS A 70 1.73 -6.94 -8.57
C LYS A 70 1.06 -6.07 -7.50
N LEU A 71 1.72 -5.94 -6.33
CA LEU A 71 1.28 -5.07 -5.24
C LEU A 71 1.63 -3.60 -5.50
N ALA A 72 2.72 -3.31 -6.22
CA ALA A 72 3.11 -1.94 -6.55
C ALA A 72 2.04 -1.23 -7.39
N ASP A 73 1.46 -1.90 -8.40
CA ASP A 73 0.43 -1.30 -9.28
C ASP A 73 -0.75 -0.73 -8.49
N ILE A 74 -1.34 -1.54 -7.61
CA ILE A 74 -2.49 -1.10 -6.80
C ILE A 74 -2.09 -0.02 -5.80
N LEU A 75 -0.92 -0.11 -5.18
CA LEU A 75 -0.47 0.87 -4.20
C LEU A 75 -0.16 2.23 -4.87
N LEU A 76 0.44 2.22 -6.06
CA LEU A 76 0.68 3.44 -6.83
C LEU A 76 -0.65 4.08 -7.27
N ASP A 77 -1.64 3.29 -7.69
CA ASP A 77 -2.98 3.77 -8.02
C ASP A 77 -3.69 4.39 -6.79
N VAL A 78 -3.60 3.75 -5.62
CA VAL A 78 -4.13 4.29 -4.35
C VAL A 78 -3.52 5.66 -4.06
N SER A 79 -2.19 5.76 -4.11
CA SER A 79 -1.48 7.02 -3.85
C SER A 79 -1.90 8.13 -4.83
N TYR A 80 -1.94 7.80 -6.11
CA TYR A 80 -2.33 8.74 -7.16
C TYR A 80 -3.75 9.27 -6.93
N LYS A 81 -4.71 8.37 -6.70
CA LYS A 81 -6.11 8.74 -6.48
C LYS A 81 -6.31 9.50 -5.18
N TYR A 82 -5.63 9.12 -4.10
CA TYR A 82 -5.70 9.85 -2.83
C TYR A 82 -5.22 11.29 -2.98
N LYS A 83 -4.10 11.50 -3.69
CA LYS A 83 -3.57 12.85 -4.00
C LYS A 83 -4.53 13.68 -4.87
N LYS A 84 -5.36 13.01 -5.70
CA LYS A 84 -6.34 13.63 -6.60
C LYS A 84 -7.73 13.78 -5.99
N MET A 85 -7.99 13.23 -4.80
CA MET A 85 -9.26 13.40 -4.08
C MET A 85 -9.58 14.90 -3.95
N THR A 86 -10.82 15.28 -4.23
CA THR A 86 -11.25 16.70 -4.22
C THR A 86 -11.95 17.00 -2.91
#